data_AF-A0A7W0LN94-F1
#
_entry.id   AF-A0A7W0LN94-F1
#
_cell.length_a   1.000
_cell.length_b   1.000
_cell.length_c   1.000
_cell.angle_alpha   90.00
_cell.angle_beta   90.00
_cell.angle_gamma   90.00
#
_symmetry.space_group_name_H-M   'P 1'
#
loop_
_entity.id
_entity.type
_entity.pdbx_description
1 polymer ?
#
loop_
_entity_poly.entity_id
_entity_poly.type
_entity_poly.pdbx_seq_one_letter_code
_entity_poly.pdbx_strand_id
1 'polypeptide(L)'
;MSPARGYEGFAATIKLVGTGPRGSRDLSFDEARGALGAVLGGEASDAQVGAFLVAMRLKGESPQELAGFAQALRDAAAPMEADAGGRP
;
A
#
# COMPACT_ATOMS: atom_id res chain seq x y z
N MET A 1 -2.47 26.08 5.39
CA MET A 1 -2.12 24.91 6.23
C MET A 1 -3.43 24.18 6.52
N SER A 2 -3.72 23.13 5.75
CA SER A 2 -5.02 22.43 5.86
C SER A 2 -4.96 21.49 7.07
N PRO A 3 -5.96 21.52 7.97
CA PRO A 3 -5.97 20.65 9.14
C PRO A 3 -5.98 19.19 8.70
N ALA A 4 -5.14 18.38 9.36
CA ALA A 4 -5.01 16.96 9.13
C ALA A 4 -6.40 16.31 9.03
N ARG A 5 -6.74 15.81 7.83
CA ARG A 5 -7.78 14.79 7.66
C ARG A 5 -7.39 13.66 8.61
N GLY A 6 -8.09 13.60 9.73
CA GLY A 6 -7.66 12.89 10.92
C GLY A 6 -7.25 11.46 10.61
N TYR A 7 -6.31 10.98 11.41
CA TYR A 7 -5.64 9.68 11.40
C TYR A 7 -6.51 8.42 11.16
N GLU A 8 -7.83 8.53 11.02
CA GLU A 8 -8.80 7.42 11.02
C GLU A 8 -8.82 6.58 9.73
N GLY A 9 -8.45 7.13 8.57
CA GLY A 9 -8.48 6.39 7.29
C GLY A 9 -7.42 5.28 7.21
N PHE A 10 -6.13 5.66 7.25
CA PHE A 10 -5.03 4.72 7.10
C PHE A 10 -4.66 3.98 8.40
N ALA A 11 -5.05 4.51 9.58
CA ALA A 11 -4.85 3.77 10.83
C ALA A 11 -5.66 2.49 10.89
N ALA A 12 -6.83 2.42 10.23
CA ALA A 12 -7.59 1.18 10.09
C ALA A 12 -6.76 0.09 9.39
N THR A 13 -6.09 0.44 8.28
CA THR A 13 -5.17 -0.47 7.58
C THR A 13 -4.04 -0.94 8.50
N ILE A 14 -3.39 -0.02 9.21
CA ILE A 14 -2.32 -0.37 10.17
C ILE A 14 -2.84 -1.32 11.25
N LYS A 15 -4.07 -1.11 11.76
CA LYS A 15 -4.67 -1.98 12.77
C LYS A 15 -4.90 -3.41 12.25
N LEU A 16 -5.23 -3.56 10.97
CA LEU A 16 -5.41 -4.88 10.35
C LEU A 16 -4.11 -5.68 10.25
N VAL A 17 -2.98 -5.02 9.98
CA VAL A 17 -1.69 -5.69 9.74
C VAL A 17 -0.73 -5.64 10.94
N GLY A 18 -0.93 -4.72 11.89
CA GLY A 18 0.04 -4.37 12.94
C GLY A 18 -0.31 -4.84 14.35
N THR A 19 -1.31 -5.71 14.52
CA THR A 19 -1.79 -6.17 15.85
C THR A 19 -1.14 -7.48 16.34
N GLY A 20 -0.02 -7.88 15.71
CA GLY A 20 0.79 -9.04 16.10
C GLY A 20 0.22 -10.40 15.65
N PRO A 21 0.93 -11.52 15.90
CA PRO A 21 0.68 -12.81 15.23
C PRO A 21 -0.71 -13.41 15.37
N ARG A 22 -1.48 -12.99 16.39
CA ARG A 22 -2.84 -13.47 16.67
C ARG A 22 -3.94 -12.46 16.29
N GLY A 23 -3.56 -11.21 16.05
CA GLY A 23 -4.50 -10.12 15.76
C GLY A 23 -4.44 -9.65 14.31
N SER A 24 -3.27 -9.77 13.67
CA SER A 24 -3.09 -9.38 12.29
C SER A 24 -3.79 -10.35 11.35
N ARG A 25 -4.37 -9.83 10.28
CA ARG A 25 -4.83 -10.64 9.15
C ARG A 25 -4.23 -10.12 7.85
N ASP A 26 -4.26 -10.96 6.83
CA ASP A 26 -3.94 -10.54 5.48
C ASP A 26 -5.01 -9.56 4.97
N LEU A 27 -4.55 -8.56 4.22
CA LEU A 27 -5.43 -7.71 3.43
C LEU A 27 -5.95 -8.48 2.22
N SER A 28 -7.19 -8.20 1.83
CA SER A 28 -7.68 -8.60 0.51
C SER A 28 -6.89 -7.88 -0.59
N PHE A 29 -7.05 -8.35 -1.83
CA PHE A 29 -6.44 -7.69 -2.99
C PHE A 29 -6.81 -6.20 -3.06
N ASP A 30 -8.10 -5.86 -2.89
CA ASP A 30 -8.59 -4.48 -2.97
C ASP A 30 -8.12 -3.63 -1.79
N GLU A 31 -8.03 -4.22 -0.59
CA GLU A 31 -7.49 -3.54 0.59
C GLU A 31 -5.99 -3.24 0.42
N ALA A 32 -5.21 -4.19 -0.11
CA ALA A 32 -3.80 -4.01 -0.39
C ALA A 32 -3.56 -2.96 -1.47
N ARG A 33 -4.34 -3.01 -2.57
CA ARG A 33 -4.32 -2.01 -3.63
C ARG A 33 -4.66 -0.62 -3.10
N GLY A 34 -5.73 -0.51 -2.31
CA GLY A 34 -6.15 0.76 -1.69
C GLY A 34 -5.12 1.30 -0.70
N ALA A 35 -4.52 0.42 0.12
CA ALA A 35 -3.48 0.79 1.06
C ALA A 35 -2.25 1.39 0.34
N LEU A 36 -1.68 0.68 -0.62
CA LEU A 36 -0.51 1.22 -1.32
C LEU A 36 -0.88 2.42 -2.20
N GLY A 37 -2.08 2.48 -2.76
CA GLY A 37 -2.60 3.65 -3.46
C GLY A 37 -2.63 4.90 -2.57
N ALA A 38 -3.11 4.78 -1.32
CA ALA A 38 -3.12 5.89 -0.36
C ALA A 38 -1.70 6.34 0.04
N VAL A 39 -0.73 5.41 0.11
CA VAL A 39 0.69 5.74 0.32
C VAL A 39 1.23 6.54 -0.87
N LEU A 40 1.02 6.05 -2.10
CA LEU A 40 1.50 6.69 -3.33
C LEU A 40 0.84 8.05 -3.58
N GLY A 41 -0.43 8.21 -3.19
CA GLY A 41 -1.19 9.45 -3.30
C GLY A 41 -0.88 10.49 -2.22
N GLY A 42 -0.01 10.19 -1.25
CA GLY A 42 0.33 11.09 -0.15
C GLY A 42 -0.80 11.29 0.86
N GLU A 43 -1.73 10.33 0.96
CA GLU A 43 -2.87 10.39 1.89
C GLU A 43 -2.52 9.87 3.30
N ALA A 44 -1.41 9.15 3.43
CA ALA A 44 -0.85 8.69 4.70
C ALA A 44 0.33 9.57 5.14
N SER A 45 0.39 9.91 6.43
CA SER A 45 1.57 10.58 7.01
C SER A 45 2.80 9.68 7.01
N ASP A 46 4.01 10.25 7.01
CA ASP A 46 5.27 9.50 7.07
C ASP A 46 5.31 8.49 8.21
N ALA A 47 4.77 8.86 9.38
CA ALA A 47 4.68 7.97 10.54
C ALA A 47 3.75 6.77 10.28
N GLN A 48 2.63 6.99 9.58
CA GLN A 48 1.70 5.92 9.20
C GLN A 48 2.30 5.01 8.12
N VAL A 49 3.02 5.57 7.14
CA VAL A 49 3.73 4.80 6.12
C VAL A 49 4.80 3.93 6.79
N GLY A 50 5.63 4.50 7.66
CA GLY A 50 6.64 3.77 8.42
C GLY A 50 6.03 2.64 9.26
N ALA A 51 4.94 2.92 9.99
CA ALA A 51 4.24 1.92 10.78
C ALA A 51 3.68 0.77 9.92
N PHE A 52 3.08 1.08 8.77
CA PHE A 52 2.57 0.07 7.84
C PHE A 52 3.70 -0.81 7.29
N LEU A 53 4.80 -0.22 6.83
CA LEU A 53 5.94 -0.96 6.29
C LEU A 53 6.60 -1.87 7.33
N VAL A 54 6.76 -1.39 8.58
CA VAL A 54 7.27 -2.21 9.68
C VAL A 54 6.30 -3.34 10.03
N ALA A 55 4.99 -3.07 10.10
CA ALA A 55 3.98 -4.10 10.35
C ALA A 55 4.01 -5.19 9.26
N MET A 56 4.07 -4.81 7.99
CA MET A 56 4.19 -5.75 6.87
C MET A 56 5.48 -6.57 6.94
N ARG A 57 6.62 -5.95 7.31
CA ARG A 57 7.90 -6.65 7.47
C ARG A 57 7.85 -7.74 8.55
N LEU A 58 7.09 -7.50 9.62
CA LEU A 58 6.92 -8.43 10.74
C LEU A 58 5.89 -9.52 10.43
N LYS A 59 4.75 -9.16 9.82
CA LYS A 59 3.68 -10.10 9.44
C LYS A 59 4.12 -11.04 8.32
N GLY A 60 4.88 -10.52 7.36
CA GLY A 60 5.07 -11.14 6.06
C GLY A 60 3.88 -10.83 5.13
N GLU A 61 4.18 -10.65 3.85
CA GLU A 61 3.18 -10.40 2.81
C GLU A 61 2.64 -11.70 2.22
N SER A 62 1.33 -11.73 1.94
CA SER A 62 0.68 -12.81 1.21
C SER A 62 0.78 -12.58 -0.31
N PRO A 63 0.65 -13.63 -1.14
CA PRO A 63 0.60 -13.46 -2.60
C PRO A 63 -0.52 -12.52 -3.07
N GLN A 64 -1.65 -12.50 -2.36
CA GLN A 64 -2.79 -11.66 -2.71
C GLN A 64 -2.52 -10.18 -2.38
N GLU A 65 -1.83 -9.91 -1.27
CA GLU A 65 -1.37 -8.57 -0.91
C GLU A 65 -0.36 -8.05 -1.92
N LEU A 66 0.64 -8.86 -2.26
CA LEU A 66 1.65 -8.56 -3.30
C LEU A 66 1.01 -8.22 -4.64
N ALA A 67 -0.01 -8.97 -5.06
CA ALA A 67 -0.73 -8.70 -6.30
C ALA A 67 -1.46 -7.34 -6.25
N GLY A 68 -2.10 -7.01 -5.12
CA GLY A 68 -2.77 -5.72 -4.91
C GLY A 68 -1.79 -4.55 -4.90
N PHE A 69 -0.65 -4.69 -4.23
CA PHE A 69 0.44 -3.71 -4.24
C PHE A 69 0.99 -3.50 -5.65
N ALA A 70 1.27 -4.58 -6.38
CA ALA A 70 1.74 -4.48 -7.76
C ALA A 70 0.71 -3.78 -8.66
N GLN A 71 -0.59 -3.97 -8.42
CA GLN A 71 -1.62 -3.25 -9.16
C GLN A 71 -1.63 -1.76 -8.82
N ALA A 72 -1.53 -1.38 -7.55
CA ALA A 72 -1.44 0.03 -7.16
C ALA A 72 -0.24 0.74 -7.79
N LEU A 73 0.91 0.07 -7.87
CA LEU A 73 2.10 0.59 -8.56
C LEU A 73 1.84 0.80 -10.06
N ARG A 74 1.18 -0.16 -10.73
CA ARG A 74 0.79 -0.01 -12.14
C ARG A 74 -0.18 1.12 -12.37
N ASP A 75 -1.15 1.30 -11.47
CA ASP A 75 -2.15 2.37 -11.55
C ASP A 75 -1.51 3.77 -11.37
N ALA A 76 -0.47 3.86 -10.55
CA ALA A 76 0.25 5.12 -10.30
C ALA A 76 1.40 5.40 -11.29
N ALA A 77 1.85 4.39 -12.04
CA ALA A 77 2.95 4.52 -12.98
C ALA A 77 2.56 5.42 -14.16
N ALA A 78 3.49 6.28 -14.58
CA ALA A 78 3.34 6.99 -15.84
C ALA A 78 3.32 5.98 -17.01
N PRO A 79 2.44 6.14 -18.01
CA PRO A 79 2.46 5.32 -19.22
C PRO A 79 3.84 5.42 -19.86
N MET A 80 4.44 4.26 -20.16
CA MET A 80 5.63 4.23 -21.01
C MET A 80 5.17 4.01 -22.44
N GLU A 81 5.56 4.92 -23.34
CA GLU A 81 5.49 4.67 -24.77
C GLU A 81 6.45 3.52 -25.07
N ALA A 82 5.90 2.40 -25.52
CA ALA A 82 6.73 1.33 -26.03
C ALA A 82 7.35 1.82 -27.34
N ASP A 83 8.68 1.94 -27.39
CA ASP A 83 9.37 2.17 -28.65
C ASP A 83 9.09 0.96 -29.57
N ALA A 84 8.22 1.17 -30.55
CA ALA A 84 7.93 0.19 -31.60
C ALA A 84 9.14 -0.04 -32.55
N GLY A 85 10.31 0.56 -32.25
CA GLY A 85 11.47 0.67 -33.14
C GLY A 85 12.77 -0.08 -32.78
N GLY A 86 12.82 -0.95 -31.76
CA GLY A 86 14.06 -1.63 -31.35
C GLY A 86 14.12 -3.15 -31.60
N ARG A 87 14.57 -3.56 -32.79
CA ARG A 87 14.76 -4.96 -33.25
C ARG A 87 16.12 -5.58 -32.86
N PRO A 88 16.25 -6.92 -32.89
CA PRO A 88 16.58 -7.63 -34.14
C PRO A 88 15.41 -8.37 -34.81
#